data_AF-A0A7S2PE01-F1
#
_entry.id   AF-A0A7S2PE01-F1
#
_cell.length_a   1.000
_cell.length_b   1.000
_cell.length_c   1.000
_cell.angle_alpha   90.00
_cell.angle_beta   90.00
_cell.angle_gamma   90.00
#
_symmetry.space_group_name_H-M   'P 1'
#
loop_
_entity.id
_entity.type
_entity.pdbx_description
1 polymer ?
#
loop_
_entity_poly.entity_id
_entity_poly.type
_entity_poly.pdbx_seq_one_letter_code
_entity_poly.pdbx_strand_id
1 'polypeptide(L)'
;ERYTDATKVLFVALFYAVLFPGGYLMCGVTLTVYYINDRFCITRVWKPAPLVGTELTKFSRKFFFSTALFAFSVMTAYFWAGFPYDNLCSCKEGSGTGCDEAYPMDLEYKLTDRDDSTVYTTIIDTTKYYYFCRQDIIKDGIFPPIPSLAPSFVWMTNDQKNMTEILGWLSIVIMIGVGQMMFGNDLIDAIKKLYSFAYDPFEVKDQNVDFSCVDGIFGYIPSVMDGGIEYPLIACDIKDIDKKLIGWSEPSNGYESWNLISDIPVNSRNGISVSDGVHLFSIVGHYPPEWRARELAMGEY
;
A
#
# COMPACT_ATOMS: atom_id res chain seq x y z
N GLU A 1 4.98 -1.31 23.36
CA GLU A 1 3.82 -1.28 24.28
C GLU A 1 2.99 0.00 24.17
N ARG A 2 3.53 1.21 24.35
CA ARG A 2 2.73 2.47 24.32
C ARG A 2 1.90 2.69 23.06
N TYR A 3 2.48 2.48 21.88
CA TYR A 3 1.75 2.55 20.62
C TYR A 3 0.58 1.55 20.63
N THR A 4 0.82 0.33 21.09
CA THR A 4 -0.20 -0.71 21.18
C THR A 4 -1.36 -0.30 22.09
N ASP A 5 -1.10 0.34 23.23
CA ASP A 5 -2.18 0.75 24.13
C ASP A 5 -3.00 1.92 23.58
N ALA A 6 -2.36 2.95 23.02
CA ALA A 6 -3.09 4.02 22.34
C ALA A 6 -3.94 3.48 21.19
N THR A 7 -3.40 2.53 20.43
CA THR A 7 -4.09 1.89 19.31
C THR A 7 -5.30 1.06 19.78
N LYS A 8 -5.19 0.31 20.89
CA LYS A 8 -6.34 -0.40 21.48
C LYS A 8 -7.46 0.56 21.88
N VAL A 9 -7.13 1.66 22.56
CA VAL A 9 -8.14 2.64 22.99
C VAL A 9 -8.87 3.23 21.78
N LEU A 10 -8.13 3.62 20.74
CA LEU A 10 -8.71 4.16 19.52
C LEU A 10 -9.58 3.12 18.78
N PHE A 11 -9.11 1.89 18.68
CA PHE A 11 -9.86 0.79 18.05
C PHE A 11 -11.18 0.53 18.77
N VAL A 12 -11.15 0.39 20.10
CA VAL A 12 -12.36 0.13 20.92
C VAL A 12 -13.34 1.31 20.82
N ALA A 13 -12.86 2.54 20.91
CA ALA A 13 -13.71 3.72 20.81
C ALA A 13 -14.41 3.84 19.45
N LEU A 14 -13.69 3.54 18.36
CA LEU A 14 -14.27 3.50 17.02
C LEU A 14 -15.23 2.32 16.87
N PHE A 15 -14.85 1.12 17.29
CA PHE A 15 -15.67 -0.09 17.16
C PHE A 15 -17.05 0.07 17.81
N TYR A 16 -17.11 0.69 19.00
CA TYR A 16 -18.34 0.88 19.77
C TYR A 16 -18.98 2.27 19.62
N ALA A 17 -18.53 3.06 18.64
CA ALA A 17 -18.96 4.45 18.45
C ALA A 17 -20.48 4.62 18.36
N VAL A 18 -21.16 3.70 17.67
CA VAL A 18 -22.63 3.74 17.50
C VAL A 18 -23.36 3.39 18.78
N LEU A 19 -22.88 2.39 19.52
CA LEU A 19 -23.55 1.93 20.74
C LEU A 19 -23.36 2.92 21.90
N PHE A 20 -22.17 3.53 21.99
CA PHE A 20 -21.83 4.44 23.06
C PHE A 20 -21.04 5.64 22.52
N PRO A 21 -21.71 6.68 22.00
CA PRO A 21 -21.03 7.86 21.47
C PRO A 21 -20.22 8.62 22.53
N GLY A 22 -20.59 8.48 23.82
CA GLY A 22 -19.79 8.97 24.95
C GLY A 22 -18.38 8.38 25.01
N GLY A 23 -18.15 7.23 24.36
CA GLY A 23 -16.84 6.61 24.21
C GLY A 23 -15.83 7.51 23.50
N TYR A 24 -16.25 8.39 22.59
CA TYR A 24 -15.35 9.36 21.95
C TYR A 24 -14.79 10.38 22.94
N LEU A 25 -15.61 10.85 23.88
CA LEU A 25 -15.15 11.78 24.92
C LEU A 25 -14.13 11.09 25.82
N MET A 26 -14.42 9.87 26.27
CA MET A 26 -13.52 9.07 27.11
C MET A 26 -12.21 8.76 26.40
N CYS A 27 -12.27 8.43 25.10
CA CYS A 27 -11.10 8.23 24.25
C CYS A 27 -10.28 9.52 24.14
N GLY A 28 -10.91 10.66 23.88
CA GLY A 28 -10.25 11.97 23.80
C GLY A 28 -9.53 12.37 25.08
N VAL A 29 -10.18 12.18 26.25
CA VAL A 29 -9.56 12.42 27.56
C VAL A 29 -8.37 11.49 27.76
N THR A 30 -8.52 10.20 27.46
CA THR A 30 -7.46 9.20 27.62
C THR A 30 -6.24 9.53 26.74
N LEU A 31 -6.46 9.88 25.46
CA LEU A 31 -5.40 10.29 24.54
C LEU A 31 -4.73 11.60 24.99
N THR A 32 -5.48 12.53 25.58
CA THR A 32 -4.92 13.77 26.14
C THR A 32 -4.01 13.49 27.32
N VAL A 33 -4.43 12.60 28.23
CA VAL A 33 -3.60 12.16 29.36
C VAL A 33 -2.33 11.46 28.86
N TYR A 34 -2.45 10.57 27.87
CA TYR A 34 -1.29 9.95 27.24
C TYR A 34 -0.34 10.98 26.64
N TYR A 35 -0.87 11.96 25.90
CA TYR A 35 -0.05 13.00 25.29
C TYR A 35 0.74 13.82 26.33
N ILE A 36 0.08 14.24 27.42
CA ILE A 36 0.72 15.02 28.48
C ILE A 36 1.81 14.19 29.17
N ASN A 37 1.50 12.94 29.54
CA ASN A 37 2.43 12.05 30.22
C ASN A 37 3.64 11.69 29.34
N ASP A 38 3.39 11.35 28.07
CA ASP A 38 4.45 11.00 27.13
C ASP A 38 5.36 12.20 26.86
N ARG A 39 4.79 13.40 26.69
CA ARG A 39 5.56 14.64 26.54
C ARG A 39 6.45 14.91 27.74
N PHE A 40 5.92 14.76 28.96
CA PHE A 40 6.69 14.94 30.18
C PHE A 40 7.84 13.92 30.26
N CYS A 41 7.55 12.66 29.97
CA CYS A 41 8.54 11.60 30.10
C CYS A 41 9.63 11.66 29.02
N ILE A 42 9.30 12.02 27.78
CA ILE A 42 10.28 12.23 26.69
C ILE A 42 11.31 13.31 27.07
N THR A 43 10.88 14.37 27.75
CA THR A 43 11.75 15.50 28.09
C THR A 43 12.58 15.30 29.35
N ARG A 44 12.20 14.36 30.24
CA ARG A 44 12.79 14.25 31.58
C ARG A 44 13.33 12.87 31.96
N VAL A 45 12.71 11.80 31.50
CA VAL A 45 12.94 10.44 32.04
C VAL A 45 13.47 9.48 30.99
N TRP A 46 12.94 9.54 29.77
CA TRP A 46 13.27 8.54 28.77
C TRP A 46 14.63 8.81 28.15
N LYS A 47 15.40 7.74 28.01
CA LYS A 47 16.60 7.73 27.19
C LYS A 47 16.18 7.91 25.72
N PRO A 48 17.02 8.54 24.89
CA PRO A 48 16.75 8.68 23.47
C PRO A 48 16.40 7.32 22.87
N ALA A 49 15.28 7.28 22.15
CA ALA A 49 14.82 6.06 21.51
C ALA A 49 15.89 5.56 20.51
N PRO A 50 15.98 4.23 20.28
CA PRO A 50 16.76 3.73 19.16
C PRO A 50 16.28 4.42 17.88
N LEU A 51 17.20 4.64 16.92
CA LEU A 51 16.94 5.22 15.60
C LEU A 51 16.09 4.24 14.74
N VAL A 52 14.90 3.93 15.22
CA VAL A 52 13.84 3.32 14.45
C VAL A 52 13.29 4.47 13.63
N GLY A 53 13.68 4.54 12.36
CA GLY A 53 13.30 5.60 11.45
C GLY A 53 11.77 5.69 11.24
N THR A 54 11.37 6.37 10.18
CA THR A 54 9.94 6.61 9.86
C THR A 54 9.11 5.35 9.56
N GLU A 55 9.74 4.17 9.53
CA GLU A 55 9.11 2.91 9.18
C GLU A 55 7.99 2.50 10.14
N LEU A 56 8.15 2.74 11.45
CA LEU A 56 7.10 2.42 12.42
C LEU A 56 5.85 3.28 12.20
N THR A 57 6.02 4.56 11.88
CA THR A 57 4.93 5.49 11.57
C THR A 57 4.23 5.09 10.27
N LYS A 58 4.98 4.69 9.24
CA LYS A 58 4.41 4.17 7.99
C LYS A 58 3.59 2.90 8.23
N PHE A 59 4.12 1.97 9.02
CA PHE A 59 3.42 0.73 9.37
C PHE A 59 2.13 1.00 10.14
N SER A 60 2.19 1.84 11.17
CA SER A 60 1.02 2.21 11.98
C SER A 60 -0.08 2.87 11.12
N ARG A 61 0.29 3.82 10.25
CA ARG A 61 -0.66 4.48 9.35
C ARG A 61 -1.26 3.51 8.33
N LYS A 62 -0.44 2.66 7.71
CA LYS A 62 -0.87 1.75 6.64
C LYS A 62 -1.75 0.62 7.17
N PHE A 63 -1.40 0.00 8.29
CA PHE A 63 -2.12 -1.16 8.81
C PHE A 63 -3.09 -0.79 9.92
N PHE A 64 -2.61 -0.19 11.02
CA PHE A 64 -3.43 -0.04 12.20
C PHE A 64 -4.63 0.90 11.98
N PHE A 65 -4.39 2.14 11.53
CA PHE A 65 -5.48 3.09 11.33
C PHE A 65 -6.45 2.64 10.23
N SER A 66 -5.92 2.05 9.16
CA SER A 66 -6.72 1.44 8.10
C SER A 66 -7.62 0.32 8.63
N THR A 67 -7.08 -0.63 9.40
CA THR A 67 -7.86 -1.72 10.00
C THR A 67 -8.89 -1.20 11.00
N ALA A 68 -8.56 -0.17 11.80
CA ALA A 68 -9.50 0.45 12.72
C ALA A 68 -10.67 1.13 11.97
N LEU A 69 -10.39 1.85 10.88
CA LEU A 69 -11.41 2.45 10.02
C LEU A 69 -12.26 1.40 9.30
N PHE A 70 -11.66 0.31 8.86
CA PHE A 70 -12.37 -0.82 8.28
C PHE A 70 -13.36 -1.42 9.29
N ALA A 71 -12.88 -1.75 10.49
CA ALA A 71 -13.72 -2.30 11.55
C ALA A 71 -14.84 -1.32 11.95
N PHE A 72 -14.51 -0.03 12.10
CA PHE A 72 -15.49 1.02 12.37
C PHE A 72 -16.61 1.06 11.32
N SER A 73 -16.26 1.08 10.05
CA SER A 73 -17.19 1.13 8.92
C SER A 73 -18.16 -0.05 8.94
N VAL A 74 -17.63 -1.26 9.08
CA VAL A 74 -18.40 -2.51 9.08
C VAL A 74 -19.32 -2.58 10.30
N MET A 75 -18.79 -2.34 11.50
CA MET A 75 -19.56 -2.44 12.73
C MET A 75 -20.62 -1.34 12.84
N THR A 76 -20.32 -0.13 12.35
CA THR A 76 -21.29 0.97 12.30
C THR A 76 -22.49 0.59 11.46
N ALA A 77 -22.28 -0.01 10.28
CA ALA A 77 -23.37 -0.47 9.43
C ALA A 77 -24.21 -1.57 10.13
N TYR A 78 -23.56 -2.54 10.79
CA TYR A 78 -24.28 -3.59 11.52
C TYR A 78 -25.08 -3.08 12.72
N PHE A 79 -24.48 -2.24 13.57
CA PHE A 79 -25.16 -1.73 14.76
C PHE A 79 -26.31 -0.77 14.47
N TRP A 80 -26.25 -0.06 13.34
CA TRP A 80 -27.38 0.73 12.87
C TRP A 80 -28.50 -0.12 12.26
N ALA A 81 -28.12 -1.18 11.55
CA ALA A 81 -29.10 -2.11 10.98
C ALA A 81 -29.82 -2.91 12.08
N GLY A 82 -29.11 -3.35 13.12
CA GLY A 82 -29.67 -4.12 14.23
C GLY A 82 -29.07 -3.66 15.52
N PHE A 83 -29.82 -2.86 16.28
CA PHE A 83 -29.34 -2.34 17.54
C PHE A 83 -29.43 -3.45 18.59
N PRO A 84 -28.34 -3.83 19.27
CA PRO A 84 -28.32 -5.02 20.13
C PRO A 84 -29.25 -4.91 21.35
N TYR A 85 -29.65 -3.69 21.72
CA TYR A 85 -30.54 -3.41 22.84
C TYR A 85 -32.00 -3.20 22.41
N ASP A 86 -32.29 -3.32 21.12
CA ASP A 86 -33.65 -3.26 20.58
C ASP A 86 -33.99 -4.59 19.91
N ASN A 87 -35.01 -5.27 20.42
CA ASN A 87 -35.54 -6.49 19.80
C ASN A 87 -37.08 -6.41 19.72
N LEU A 88 -37.62 -5.20 19.68
CA LEU A 88 -39.05 -4.96 19.59
C LEU A 88 -39.39 -4.52 18.17
N CYS A 89 -40.36 -5.21 17.58
CA CYS A 89 -40.86 -4.89 16.25
C CYS A 89 -42.33 -4.56 16.31
N SER A 90 -42.74 -3.51 15.59
CA SER A 90 -44.15 -3.11 15.52
C SER A 90 -44.94 -4.09 14.65
N CYS A 91 -46.09 -4.55 15.14
CA CYS A 91 -47.06 -5.27 14.33
C CYS A 91 -47.82 -4.30 13.42
N LYS A 92 -47.78 -4.55 12.11
CA LYS A 92 -48.70 -3.91 11.17
C LYS A 92 -49.91 -4.83 11.00
N GLU A 93 -51.11 -4.26 10.94
CA GLU A 93 -52.33 -5.02 10.63
C GLU A 93 -52.11 -5.87 9.37
N GLY A 94 -52.23 -7.20 9.50
CA GLY A 94 -52.10 -8.14 8.39
C GLY A 94 -50.73 -8.77 8.14
N SER A 95 -49.67 -8.47 8.91
CA SER A 95 -48.38 -9.18 8.79
C SER A 95 -48.34 -10.42 9.69
N GLY A 96 -48.78 -11.57 9.16
CA GLY A 96 -49.07 -12.81 9.88
C GLY A 96 -47.88 -13.64 10.40
N THR A 97 -46.84 -13.03 10.96
CA THR A 97 -45.79 -13.80 11.67
C THR A 97 -45.40 -13.10 12.97
N GLY A 98 -45.82 -13.65 14.11
CA GLY A 98 -45.36 -13.25 15.45
C GLY A 98 -46.26 -12.25 16.19
N CYS A 99 -47.30 -11.71 15.55
CA CYS A 99 -48.21 -10.74 16.16
C CYS A 99 -49.30 -11.36 17.03
N ASP A 100 -49.44 -12.68 17.04
CA ASP A 100 -50.43 -13.40 17.85
C ASP A 100 -50.04 -13.45 19.35
N GLU A 101 -48.75 -13.26 19.66
CA GLU A 101 -48.18 -13.19 21.03
C GLU A 101 -47.78 -11.75 21.42
N ALA A 102 -48.37 -10.74 20.78
CA ALA A 102 -47.99 -9.36 21.03
C ALA A 102 -48.52 -8.85 22.38
N TYR A 103 -47.66 -8.17 23.13
CA TYR A 103 -48.03 -7.55 24.40
C TYR A 103 -48.47 -6.11 24.15
N PRO A 104 -49.62 -5.65 24.70
CA PRO A 104 -49.98 -4.25 24.63
C PRO A 104 -48.95 -3.43 25.44
N MET A 105 -48.55 -2.28 24.90
CA MET A 105 -47.62 -1.39 25.59
C MET A 105 -48.41 -0.61 26.66
N ASP A 106 -48.09 -0.86 27.94
CA ASP A 106 -48.58 -0.04 29.04
C ASP A 106 -47.84 1.30 29.01
N LEU A 107 -48.49 2.34 28.52
CA LEU A 107 -47.99 3.71 28.58
C LEU A 107 -48.59 4.39 29.82
N GLU A 108 -47.74 4.74 30.78
CA GLU A 108 -48.11 5.61 31.89
C GLU A 108 -48.08 7.07 31.43
N TYR A 109 -49.25 7.72 31.44
CA TYR A 109 -49.35 9.15 31.16
C TYR A 109 -49.54 9.89 32.48
N LYS A 110 -48.73 10.93 32.70
CA LYS A 110 -48.94 11.88 33.79
C LYS A 110 -49.96 12.91 33.33
N LEU A 111 -51.20 12.80 33.79
CA LEU A 111 -52.21 13.83 33.61
C LEU A 111 -52.13 14.80 34.79
N THR A 112 -51.77 16.05 34.52
CA THR A 112 -51.94 17.17 35.45
C THR A 112 -53.34 17.74 35.25
N ASP A 113 -54.20 17.54 36.25
CA ASP A 113 -55.51 18.19 36.29
C ASP A 113 -55.37 19.69 36.59
N ARG A 114 -56.41 20.47 36.31
CA ARG A 114 -56.48 21.92 36.50
C ARG A 114 -56.29 22.35 37.97
N ASP A 115 -56.46 21.42 38.91
CA ASP A 115 -56.26 21.60 40.36
C ASP A 115 -54.87 21.14 40.88
N ASP A 116 -53.90 20.91 39.99
CA ASP A 116 -52.51 20.51 40.32
C ASP A 116 -52.38 19.12 41.00
N SER A 117 -53.45 18.33 41.02
CA SER A 117 -53.39 16.92 41.40
C SER A 117 -52.89 16.08 40.23
N THR A 118 -51.75 15.40 40.42
CA THR A 118 -51.20 14.47 39.43
C THR A 118 -51.83 13.09 39.58
N VAL A 119 -52.64 12.69 38.60
CA VAL A 119 -53.19 11.32 38.53
C VAL A 119 -52.42 10.54 37.46
N TYR A 120 -51.84 9.42 37.86
CA TYR A 120 -51.22 8.47 36.94
C TYR A 120 -52.32 7.56 36.39
N THR A 121 -52.56 7.59 35.08
CA THR A 121 -53.47 6.65 34.42
C THR A 121 -52.68 5.86 33.37
N THR A 122 -52.75 4.54 33.46
CA THR A 122 -52.28 3.63 32.42
C THR A 122 -53.38 3.53 31.37
N ILE A 123 -53.17 4.18 30.22
CA ILE A 123 -54.06 4.00 29.06
C ILE A 123 -53.38 2.94 28.20
N ILE A 124 -54.00 1.77 28.13
CA ILE A 124 -53.58 0.69 27.23
C ILE A 124 -53.93 1.15 25.81
N ASP A 125 -52.93 1.60 25.05
CA ASP A 125 -53.13 1.94 23.65
C ASP A 125 -53.21 0.64 22.84
N THR A 126 -54.44 0.16 22.61
CA THR A 126 -54.72 -1.06 21.86
C THR A 126 -54.40 -0.96 20.37
N THR A 127 -53.87 0.17 19.89
CA THR A 127 -53.56 0.37 18.46
C THR A 127 -52.14 -0.02 18.09
N LYS A 128 -51.23 -0.20 19.06
CA LYS A 128 -49.81 -0.51 18.81
C LYS A 128 -49.37 -1.75 19.56
N TYR A 129 -49.32 -2.86 18.82
CA TYR A 129 -48.81 -4.14 19.30
C TYR A 129 -47.33 -4.27 18.91
N TYR A 130 -46.52 -4.80 19.82
CA TYR A 130 -45.13 -5.12 19.57
C TYR A 130 -44.86 -6.59 19.86
N TYR A 131 -43.96 -7.18 19.10
CA TYR A 131 -43.52 -8.56 19.28
C TYR A 131 -41.99 -8.62 19.33
N PHE A 132 -41.48 -9.69 19.93
CA PHE A 132 -40.04 -9.94 19.94
C PHE A 132 -39.57 -10.40 18.56
N CYS A 133 -38.60 -9.69 18.00
CA CYS A 133 -37.98 -10.02 16.73
C CYS A 133 -36.47 -10.12 16.91
N ARG A 134 -35.86 -11.13 16.28
CA ARG A 134 -34.41 -11.28 16.32
C ARG A 134 -33.78 -10.26 15.36
N GLN A 135 -33.14 -9.23 15.91
CA GLN A 135 -32.42 -8.21 15.13
C GLN A 135 -30.90 -8.50 15.02
N ASP A 136 -30.48 -9.73 15.31
CA ASP A 136 -29.07 -10.15 15.28
C ASP A 136 -28.60 -10.51 13.85
N ILE A 137 -28.38 -9.46 13.06
CA ILE A 137 -27.99 -9.53 11.63
C ILE A 137 -26.56 -10.05 11.47
N ILE A 138 -25.70 -9.83 12.47
CA ILE A 138 -24.30 -10.29 12.43
C ILE A 138 -24.27 -11.82 12.29
N LYS A 139 -25.16 -12.53 12.97
CA LYS A 139 -25.27 -14.00 12.85
C LYS A 139 -25.77 -14.47 11.49
N ASP A 140 -26.48 -13.61 10.74
CA ASP A 140 -27.00 -13.96 9.42
C ASP A 140 -25.91 -13.86 8.34
N GLY A 141 -24.78 -13.20 8.63
CA GLY A 141 -23.60 -13.14 7.76
C GLY A 141 -23.81 -12.31 6.48
N ILE A 142 -24.84 -11.47 6.45
CA ILE A 142 -25.20 -10.66 5.29
C ILE A 142 -24.47 -9.32 5.36
N PHE A 143 -23.55 -9.11 4.41
CA PHE A 143 -22.83 -7.85 4.25
C PHE A 143 -22.91 -7.36 2.79
N PRO A 144 -23.16 -6.06 2.55
CA PRO A 144 -23.56 -5.04 3.52
C PRO A 144 -24.96 -5.33 4.11
N PRO A 145 -25.29 -4.85 5.32
CA PRO A 145 -26.58 -5.11 5.96
C PRO A 145 -27.68 -4.23 5.36
N ILE A 146 -27.95 -4.39 4.06
CA ILE A 146 -28.93 -3.59 3.32
C ILE A 146 -30.30 -4.28 3.34
N PRO A 147 -31.39 -3.56 3.65
CA PRO A 147 -32.74 -4.11 3.69
C PRO A 147 -33.25 -4.75 2.39
N SER A 148 -32.72 -4.32 1.24
CA SER A 148 -33.06 -4.91 -0.07
C SER A 148 -32.41 -6.27 -0.32
N LEU A 149 -31.33 -6.60 0.40
CA LEU A 149 -30.57 -7.85 0.22
C LEU A 149 -31.05 -8.97 1.14
N ALA A 150 -31.73 -8.65 2.26
CA ALA A 150 -32.26 -9.68 3.15
C ALA A 150 -33.77 -9.53 3.41
N PRO A 151 -34.55 -10.60 3.24
CA PRO A 151 -35.98 -10.60 3.58
C PRO A 151 -36.22 -10.54 5.09
N SER A 152 -35.20 -10.69 5.95
CA SER A 152 -35.32 -10.60 7.41
C SER A 152 -35.55 -9.17 7.93
N PHE A 153 -35.45 -8.15 7.08
CA PHE A 153 -35.56 -6.72 7.44
C PHE A 153 -36.97 -6.12 7.38
N VAL A 154 -38.02 -6.95 7.23
CA VAL A 154 -39.42 -6.47 7.05
C VAL A 154 -39.90 -5.60 8.21
N TRP A 155 -39.30 -5.75 9.38
CA TRP A 155 -39.67 -5.02 10.59
C TRP A 155 -39.19 -3.57 10.66
N MET A 156 -38.20 -3.17 9.85
CA MET A 156 -37.64 -1.83 9.89
C MET A 156 -38.66 -0.77 9.47
N THR A 157 -38.63 0.38 10.14
CA THR A 157 -39.37 1.56 9.67
C THR A 157 -38.78 2.09 8.36
N ASN A 158 -39.55 2.86 7.58
CA ASN A 158 -39.06 3.41 6.31
C ASN A 158 -37.82 4.32 6.51
N ASP A 159 -37.78 5.08 7.60
CA ASP A 159 -36.66 5.96 7.91
C ASP A 159 -35.41 5.18 8.31
N GLN A 160 -35.58 4.15 9.15
CA GLN A 160 -34.49 3.24 9.52
C GLN A 160 -33.96 2.50 8.29
N LYS A 161 -34.86 2.06 7.39
CA LYS A 161 -34.50 1.40 6.13
C LYS A 161 -33.62 2.31 5.28
N ASN A 162 -34.03 3.56 5.06
CA ASN A 162 -33.28 4.53 4.27
C ASN A 162 -31.91 4.83 4.89
N MET A 163 -31.84 5.03 6.20
CA MET A 163 -30.58 5.29 6.90
C MET A 163 -29.62 4.09 6.81
N THR A 164 -30.13 2.89 7.02
CA THR A 164 -29.36 1.64 6.96
C THR A 164 -28.83 1.38 5.54
N GLU A 165 -29.64 1.67 4.52
CA GLU A 165 -29.21 1.55 3.12
C GLU A 165 -28.07 2.51 2.78
N ILE A 166 -28.16 3.77 3.20
CA ILE A 166 -27.09 4.77 3.03
C ILE A 166 -25.81 4.32 3.74
N LEU A 167 -25.91 3.90 5.00
CA LEU A 167 -24.76 3.44 5.79
C LEU A 167 -24.15 2.15 5.24
N GLY A 168 -24.97 1.22 4.74
CA GLY A 168 -24.53 -0.01 4.09
C GLY A 168 -23.68 0.28 2.85
N TRP A 169 -24.17 1.14 1.94
CA TRP A 169 -23.40 1.54 0.76
C TRP A 169 -22.16 2.36 1.09
N LEU A 170 -22.27 3.29 2.04
CA LEU A 170 -21.13 4.06 2.53
C LEU A 170 -20.04 3.14 3.09
N SER A 171 -20.43 2.06 3.78
CA SER A 171 -19.47 1.12 4.34
C SER A 171 -18.64 0.42 3.26
N ILE A 172 -19.25 0.04 2.13
CA ILE A 172 -18.57 -0.52 0.96
C ILE A 172 -17.57 0.48 0.39
N VAL A 173 -17.98 1.73 0.19
CA VAL A 173 -17.10 2.78 -0.36
C VAL A 173 -15.86 2.97 0.52
N ILE A 174 -16.06 3.02 1.85
CA ILE A 174 -14.95 3.12 2.80
C ILE A 174 -14.07 1.88 2.77
N MET A 175 -14.62 0.67 2.70
CA MET A 175 -13.83 -0.56 2.59
C MET A 175 -12.96 -0.59 1.33
N ILE A 176 -13.51 -0.18 0.19
CA ILE A 176 -12.76 -0.08 -1.07
C ILE A 176 -11.62 0.95 -0.93
N GLY A 177 -11.92 2.13 -0.39
CA GLY A 177 -10.92 3.18 -0.17
C GLY A 177 -9.81 2.75 0.78
N VAL A 178 -10.15 2.08 1.88
CA VAL A 178 -9.17 1.53 2.83
C VAL A 178 -8.36 0.39 2.20
N GLY A 179 -9.00 -0.51 1.45
CA GLY A 179 -8.32 -1.58 0.72
C GLY A 179 -7.31 -1.03 -0.29
N GLN A 180 -7.69 0.02 -1.02
CA GLN A 180 -6.78 0.73 -1.91
C GLN A 180 -5.63 1.41 -1.15
N MET A 181 -5.89 2.01 0.02
CA MET A 181 -4.82 2.62 0.83
C MET A 181 -3.83 1.55 1.37
N MET A 182 -4.32 0.36 1.71
CA MET A 182 -3.49 -0.74 2.23
C MET A 182 -2.72 -1.45 1.12
N PHE A 183 -3.33 -1.73 -0.02
CA PHE A 183 -2.74 -2.61 -1.03
C PHE A 183 -2.58 -1.96 -2.40
N GLY A 184 -3.04 -0.72 -2.60
CA GLY A 184 -3.11 -0.09 -3.91
C GLY A 184 -1.75 0.03 -4.59
N ASN A 185 -0.71 0.45 -3.87
CA ASN A 185 0.63 0.53 -4.45
C ASN A 185 1.18 -0.86 -4.78
N ASP A 186 1.02 -1.83 -3.87
CA ASP A 186 1.52 -3.19 -4.05
C ASP A 186 0.78 -3.89 -5.21
N LEU A 187 -0.52 -3.62 -5.37
CA LEU A 187 -1.37 -4.09 -6.47
C LEU A 187 -0.97 -3.45 -7.79
N ILE A 188 -0.75 -2.13 -7.82
CA ILE A 188 -0.28 -1.41 -9.01
C ILE A 188 1.08 -1.94 -9.44
N ASP A 189 1.98 -2.20 -8.49
CA ASP A 189 3.30 -2.74 -8.80
C ASP A 189 3.21 -4.20 -9.27
N ALA A 190 2.31 -5.01 -8.70
CA ALA A 190 2.04 -6.35 -9.20
C ALA A 190 1.46 -6.34 -10.63
N ILE A 191 0.51 -5.44 -10.91
CA ILE A 191 -0.04 -5.24 -12.25
C ILE A 191 1.05 -4.77 -13.21
N LYS A 192 1.88 -3.80 -12.81
CA LYS A 192 3.03 -3.35 -13.61
C LYS A 192 3.99 -4.49 -13.89
N LYS A 193 4.25 -5.39 -12.94
CA LYS A 193 5.09 -6.57 -13.18
C LYS A 193 4.48 -7.54 -14.20
N LEU A 194 3.15 -7.63 -14.30
CA LEU A 194 2.50 -8.46 -15.33
C LEU A 194 2.65 -7.88 -16.74
N TYR A 195 2.71 -6.55 -16.88
CA TYR A 195 2.83 -5.87 -18.17
C TYR A 195 4.26 -5.45 -18.53
N SER A 196 5.13 -5.30 -17.53
CA SER A 196 6.55 -5.09 -17.71
C SER A 196 7.18 -6.43 -18.03
N PHE A 197 7.30 -6.76 -19.32
CA PHE A 197 8.31 -7.68 -19.83
C PHE A 197 9.69 -7.12 -19.47
N ALA A 198 10.10 -7.30 -18.22
CA ALA A 198 11.48 -7.07 -17.85
C ALA A 198 12.29 -8.17 -18.54
N TYR A 199 13.19 -7.76 -19.44
CA TYR A 199 14.19 -8.64 -20.02
C TYR A 199 14.93 -9.34 -18.87
N ASP A 200 14.78 -10.67 -18.77
CA ASP A 200 15.56 -11.46 -17.83
C ASP A 200 16.90 -11.79 -18.51
N PRO A 201 18.01 -11.18 -18.07
CA PRO A 201 19.33 -11.42 -18.67
C PRO A 201 19.82 -12.87 -18.47
N PHE A 202 19.15 -13.67 -17.65
CA PHE A 202 19.52 -15.06 -17.35
C PHE A 202 18.65 -16.11 -18.03
N GLU A 203 17.45 -15.76 -18.53
CA GLU A 203 16.57 -16.70 -19.25
C GLU A 203 16.84 -16.74 -20.77
N VAL A 204 17.54 -15.75 -21.31
CA VAL A 204 17.84 -15.70 -22.75
C VAL A 204 19.04 -16.61 -23.04
N LYS A 205 18.78 -17.72 -23.75
CA LYS A 205 19.84 -18.54 -24.34
C LYS A 205 20.72 -17.68 -25.24
N ASP A 206 22.03 -17.90 -25.21
CA ASP A 206 22.97 -17.29 -26.14
C ASP A 206 22.43 -17.42 -27.56
N GLN A 207 22.36 -16.29 -28.27
CA GLN A 207 21.82 -16.23 -29.63
C GLN A 207 22.83 -16.78 -30.66
N ASN A 208 24.03 -17.22 -30.21
CA ASN A 208 25.15 -17.66 -31.04
C ASN A 208 25.53 -16.60 -32.10
N VAL A 209 25.32 -15.33 -31.78
CA VAL A 209 25.76 -14.19 -32.59
C VAL A 209 26.93 -13.57 -31.86
N ASP A 210 28.10 -13.57 -32.48
CA ASP A 210 29.25 -12.87 -31.92
C ASP A 210 28.93 -11.40 -31.72
N PHE A 211 29.45 -10.81 -30.64
CA PHE A 211 29.35 -9.38 -30.40
C PHE A 211 29.82 -8.56 -31.62
N SER A 212 30.90 -8.98 -32.28
CA SER A 212 31.43 -8.32 -33.48
C SER A 212 30.51 -8.37 -34.71
N CYS A 213 29.54 -9.28 -34.72
CA CYS A 213 28.60 -9.47 -35.83
C CYS A 213 27.29 -8.68 -35.66
N VAL A 214 27.11 -7.99 -34.53
CA VAL A 214 25.95 -7.14 -34.30
C VAL A 214 26.20 -5.77 -34.92
N ASP A 215 25.53 -5.49 -36.04
CA ASP A 215 25.65 -4.21 -36.72
C ASP A 215 25.24 -3.05 -35.79
N GLY A 216 26.11 -2.05 -35.68
CA GLY A 216 25.88 -0.85 -34.87
C GLY A 216 26.16 -1.01 -33.37
N ILE A 217 26.72 -2.15 -32.94
CA ILE A 217 27.22 -2.29 -31.57
C ILE A 217 28.62 -1.68 -31.45
N PHE A 218 28.88 -1.02 -30.33
CA PHE A 218 30.17 -0.41 -30.03
C PHE A 218 30.82 -1.13 -28.86
N GLY A 219 32.13 -1.38 -28.98
CA GLY A 219 32.93 -1.89 -27.88
C GLY A 219 33.11 -0.83 -26.80
N TYR A 220 33.23 -1.27 -25.55
CA TYR A 220 33.63 -0.35 -24.48
C TYR A 220 35.11 0.00 -24.65
N ILE A 221 35.39 1.29 -24.84
CA ILE A 221 36.75 1.82 -25.01
C ILE A 221 36.98 2.83 -23.89
N PRO A 222 37.93 2.57 -22.98
CA PRO A 222 38.34 3.52 -21.96
C PRO A 222 38.67 4.87 -22.60
N SER A 223 37.83 5.87 -22.28
CA SER A 223 37.91 7.20 -22.86
C SER A 223 37.64 8.26 -21.81
N VAL A 224 38.26 9.43 -22.00
CA VAL A 224 38.11 10.62 -21.16
C VAL A 224 37.51 11.73 -22.02
N MET A 225 36.36 12.24 -21.58
CA MET A 225 35.72 13.40 -22.20
C MET A 225 36.14 14.65 -21.44
N ASP A 226 36.68 15.64 -22.14
CA ASP A 226 36.95 16.96 -21.60
C ASP A 226 36.15 18.03 -22.37
N GLY A 227 35.66 19.05 -21.67
CA GLY A 227 34.73 20.03 -22.24
C GLY A 227 35.34 20.93 -23.31
N GLY A 228 36.66 20.94 -23.45
CA GLY A 228 37.39 21.70 -24.46
C GLY A 228 37.71 20.93 -25.75
N ILE A 229 37.34 19.66 -25.84
CA ILE A 229 37.74 18.76 -26.94
C ILE A 229 36.49 18.17 -27.60
N GLU A 230 36.47 18.12 -28.94
CA GLU A 230 35.32 17.63 -29.71
C GLU A 230 35.19 16.10 -29.69
N TYR A 231 36.31 15.39 -29.52
CA TYR A 231 36.37 13.93 -29.51
C TYR A 231 36.93 13.41 -28.18
N PRO A 232 36.49 12.23 -27.70
CA PRO A 232 37.03 11.61 -26.50
C PRO A 232 38.50 11.25 -26.66
N LEU A 233 39.28 11.49 -25.61
CA LEU A 233 40.66 11.02 -25.51
C LEU A 233 40.68 9.53 -25.16
N ILE A 234 41.35 8.71 -25.95
CA ILE A 234 41.44 7.27 -25.77
C ILE A 234 42.56 6.96 -24.77
N ALA A 235 42.26 6.20 -23.72
CA ALA A 235 43.17 5.89 -22.61
C ALA A 235 43.68 4.43 -22.64
N CYS A 236 43.62 3.76 -23.79
CA CYS A 236 44.00 2.36 -23.96
C CYS A 236 44.69 2.10 -25.30
N ASP A 237 45.40 0.98 -25.40
CA ASP A 237 46.03 0.56 -26.67
C ASP A 237 44.97 0.00 -27.62
N ILE A 238 44.89 0.58 -28.83
CA ILE A 238 43.87 0.28 -29.84
C ILE A 238 44.42 -0.44 -31.07
N LYS A 239 45.71 -0.82 -31.08
CA LYS A 239 46.37 -1.42 -32.25
C LYS A 239 45.67 -2.68 -32.77
N ASP A 240 45.19 -3.52 -31.86
CA ASP A 240 44.59 -4.82 -32.16
C ASP A 240 43.04 -4.80 -32.14
N ILE A 241 42.43 -3.62 -32.06
CA ILE A 241 40.97 -3.47 -31.99
C ILE A 241 40.40 -3.19 -33.39
N ASP A 242 39.30 -3.86 -33.74
CA ASP A 242 38.53 -3.48 -34.94
C ASP A 242 37.99 -2.06 -34.77
N LYS A 243 38.46 -1.16 -35.63
CA LYS A 243 38.11 0.27 -35.66
C LYS A 243 36.61 0.53 -35.80
N LYS A 244 35.82 -0.44 -36.28
CA LYS A 244 34.35 -0.35 -36.36
C LYS A 244 33.67 -0.41 -34.99
N LEU A 245 34.33 -0.98 -33.98
CA LEU A 245 33.81 -1.06 -32.62
C LEU A 245 33.96 0.28 -31.88
N ILE A 246 34.71 1.24 -32.43
CA ILE A 246 34.82 2.59 -31.91
C ILE A 246 33.62 3.40 -32.43
N GLY A 247 32.74 3.84 -31.53
CA GLY A 247 31.44 4.45 -31.90
C GLY A 247 31.49 5.86 -32.49
N TRP A 248 32.67 6.36 -32.82
CA TRP A 248 32.91 7.65 -33.43
C TRP A 248 34.11 7.51 -34.37
N SER A 249 34.24 8.37 -35.38
CA SER A 249 35.46 8.44 -36.18
C SER A 249 35.70 9.88 -36.63
N GLU A 250 36.95 10.33 -36.55
CA GLU A 250 37.34 11.62 -37.09
C GLU A 250 37.77 11.47 -38.56
N PRO A 251 37.24 12.27 -39.50
CA PRO A 251 37.58 12.16 -40.92
C PRO A 251 39.05 12.45 -41.27
N SER A 252 39.72 13.30 -40.49
CA SER A 252 41.02 13.89 -40.82
C SER A 252 42.22 13.13 -40.26
N ASN A 253 42.25 12.90 -38.94
CA ASN A 253 43.48 12.46 -38.26
C ASN A 253 43.38 11.03 -37.68
N GLY A 254 42.22 10.37 -37.81
CA GLY A 254 41.99 9.04 -37.25
C GLY A 254 42.16 8.99 -35.72
N TYR A 255 42.12 7.79 -35.16
CA TYR A 255 42.09 7.58 -33.70
C TYR A 255 43.42 7.87 -32.98
N GLU A 256 44.55 7.79 -33.68
CA GLU A 256 45.88 7.92 -33.06
C GLU A 256 46.14 9.34 -32.54
N SER A 257 45.53 10.35 -33.16
CA SER A 257 45.64 11.75 -32.73
C SER A 257 44.96 12.03 -31.39
N TRP A 258 44.01 11.17 -31.00
CA TRP A 258 43.27 11.25 -29.73
C TRP A 258 43.74 10.21 -28.72
N ASN A 259 44.77 9.42 -29.05
CA ASN A 259 45.29 8.37 -28.20
C ASN A 259 46.32 8.93 -27.23
N LEU A 260 45.99 8.94 -25.93
CA LEU A 260 46.86 9.45 -24.85
C LEU A 260 48.18 8.68 -24.75
N ILE A 261 48.26 7.48 -25.34
CA ILE A 261 49.49 6.70 -25.41
C ILE A 261 50.56 7.42 -26.25
N SER A 262 50.15 8.07 -27.33
CA SER A 262 51.04 8.79 -28.24
C SER A 262 51.73 9.99 -27.57
N ASP A 263 51.10 10.54 -26.51
CA ASP A 263 51.60 11.70 -25.78
C ASP A 263 52.66 11.36 -24.73
N ILE A 264 52.88 10.08 -24.42
CA ILE A 264 53.95 9.69 -23.50
C ILE A 264 55.29 9.87 -24.21
N PRO A 265 56.17 10.78 -23.75
CA PRO A 265 57.49 10.92 -24.34
C PRO A 265 58.27 9.64 -24.08
N VAL A 266 58.65 8.93 -25.15
CA VAL A 266 59.56 7.77 -25.13
C VAL A 266 60.99 8.26 -24.84
N ASN A 267 61.19 9.01 -23.76
CA ASN A 267 62.51 9.36 -23.28
C ASN A 267 63.03 8.18 -22.46
N SER A 268 63.68 7.27 -23.17
CA SER A 268 64.56 6.22 -22.65
C SER A 268 65.59 6.84 -21.70
N ARG A 269 65.24 6.96 -20.41
CA ARG A 269 66.18 7.37 -19.37
C ARG A 269 67.05 6.22 -18.87
N ASN A 270 66.78 4.97 -19.27
CA ASN A 270 67.51 3.78 -18.81
C ASN A 270 67.92 2.79 -19.93
N GLY A 271 67.89 3.15 -21.21
CA GLY A 271 68.34 2.25 -22.29
C GLY A 271 67.41 1.06 -22.55
N ILE A 272 66.24 1.01 -21.90
CA ILE A 272 65.16 0.10 -22.27
C ILE A 272 64.44 0.77 -23.45
N SER A 273 64.77 0.35 -24.67
CA SER A 273 63.89 0.59 -25.79
C SER A 273 62.53 0.00 -25.42
N VAL A 274 61.47 0.81 -25.48
CA VAL A 274 60.09 0.32 -25.49
C VAL A 274 59.89 -0.34 -26.86
N SER A 275 60.61 -1.43 -27.09
CA SER A 275 60.47 -2.32 -28.21
C SER A 275 59.52 -3.43 -27.76
N ASP A 276 58.31 -3.35 -28.27
CA ASP A 276 57.40 -4.46 -28.57
C ASP A 276 56.82 -5.33 -27.45
N GLY A 277 56.72 -4.88 -26.20
CA GLY A 277 56.00 -5.71 -25.21
C GLY A 277 55.58 -5.12 -23.87
N VAL A 278 55.94 -3.88 -23.55
CA VAL A 278 55.52 -3.26 -22.27
C VAL A 278 54.34 -2.34 -22.52
N HIS A 279 53.14 -2.87 -22.31
CA HIS A 279 51.91 -2.07 -22.32
C HIS A 279 51.89 -1.18 -21.07
N LEU A 280 52.14 0.12 -21.25
CA LEU A 280 52.06 1.14 -20.20
C LEU A 280 50.61 1.40 -19.76
N PHE A 281 49.65 1.08 -20.62
CA PHE A 281 48.22 1.24 -20.39
C PHE A 281 47.49 -0.10 -20.49
N SER A 282 46.25 -0.12 -20.01
CA SER A 282 45.35 -1.25 -20.19
C SER A 282 45.14 -1.56 -21.67
N ILE A 283 45.22 -2.84 -22.02
CA ILE A 283 44.83 -3.38 -23.33
C ILE A 283 43.36 -3.76 -23.22
N VAL A 284 42.54 -3.37 -24.19
CA VAL A 284 41.18 -3.86 -24.29
C VAL A 284 41.21 -5.21 -25.01
N GLY A 285 40.96 -6.28 -24.25
CA GLY A 285 40.76 -7.61 -24.81
C GLY A 285 39.27 -7.90 -24.94
N HIS A 286 38.81 -8.25 -26.14
CA HIS A 286 37.51 -8.86 -26.32
C HIS A 286 37.67 -10.38 -26.17
N TYR A 287 37.09 -10.94 -25.11
CA TYR A 287 37.13 -12.38 -24.91
C TYR A 287 36.07 -13.05 -25.78
N PRO A 288 36.44 -14.09 -26.56
CA PRO A 288 35.45 -14.86 -27.28
C PRO A 288 34.52 -15.56 -26.28
N PRO A 289 33.22 -15.71 -26.60
CA PRO A 289 32.31 -16.49 -25.78
C PRO A 289 32.77 -17.96 -25.71
N GLU A 290 32.38 -18.68 -24.65
CA GLU A 290 32.85 -20.04 -24.36
C GLU A 290 32.58 -21.04 -25.50
N TRP A 291 31.56 -20.81 -26.33
CA TRP A 291 31.29 -21.65 -27.50
C TRP A 291 32.34 -21.46 -28.60
N ARG A 292 32.75 -20.22 -28.89
CA ARG A 292 33.78 -19.92 -29.89
C ARG A 292 35.17 -20.35 -29.44
N ALA A 293 35.46 -20.23 -28.14
CA ALA A 293 36.67 -20.80 -27.56
C ALA A 293 36.74 -22.33 -27.75
N ARG A 294 35.60 -23.02 -27.68
CA ARG A 294 35.49 -24.47 -27.96
C ARG A 294 35.66 -24.80 -29.44
N GLU A 295 35.06 -24.04 -30.36
CA GLU A 295 35.27 -24.22 -31.82
C GLU A 295 36.74 -24.06 -32.20
N LEU A 296 37.39 -23.00 -31.71
CA LEU A 296 38.82 -22.76 -31.93
C LEU A 296 39.69 -23.89 -31.37
N ALA A 297 39.31 -24.49 -30.24
CA ALA A 297 40.00 -25.62 -29.65
C ALA A 297 39.78 -26.95 -30.40
N MET A 298 38.65 -27.09 -31.10
CA MET A 298 38.32 -28.29 -31.89
C MET A 298 38.94 -28.25 -33.30
N GLY A 299 39.48 -27.11 -33.74
CA GLY A 299 40.16 -26.98 -35.04
C GLY A 299 39.23 -27.14 -36.25
N GLU A 300 37.92 -27.01 -36.04
CA GLU A 300 36.93 -26.99 -37.11
C GLU A 300 36.93 -25.59 -37.74
N TYR A 301 37.63 -25.45 -38.87
CA TYR A 301 37.56 -24.32 -39.79
C TYR A 301 37.19 -24.83 -41.18
#